data_AF-A0A4R8H205-F1
#
_entry.id   AF-A0A4R8H205-F1
#
_cell.length_a   1.000
_cell.length_b   1.000
_cell.length_c   1.000
_cell.angle_alpha   90.00
_cell.angle_beta   90.00
_cell.angle_gamma   90.00
#
_symmetry.space_group_name_H-M   'P 1'
#
loop_
_entity.id
_entity.type
_entity.pdbx_description
1 polymer ?
#
loop_
_entity_poly.entity_id
_entity_poly.type
_entity_poly.pdbx_seq_one_letter_code
_entity_poly.pdbx_strand_id
1 'polypeptide(L)'
;MSKRLLSLLVIPILITSLFSSATLAKKHKGKKFKNKGHKKKFYSKDKDTKFLTDNFKVEQEKIDYFSRLGLSSEEMSLVFYLYSASNRPITKSEISFIVKNKADWSKLAWYFGVPPIILEDGILRFKHSSHSRLSLPLGRENYSRERRGRFNEKISSKKNKYEYTYEDKRLAIQEKIEIKKNKYEYKYENKHLGIIERLEVKYPANKYEYFYYNRNTGERIKKSGRGKPFNPSYFYSKLKEEKEEKDNNINFSVNIDIEL
;
A
#
# COMPACT_ATOMS: atom_id res chain seq x y z
N MET A 1 53.65 1.69 62.74
CA MET A 1 52.56 0.72 62.94
C MET A 1 52.63 -0.33 61.84
N SER A 2 52.61 -1.61 62.25
CA SER A 2 52.46 -2.83 61.43
C SER A 2 51.23 -2.75 60.48
N LYS A 3 51.08 -3.43 59.34
CA LYS A 3 51.20 -4.88 58.99
C LYS A 3 51.28 -4.98 57.44
N ARG A 4 52.13 -5.85 56.84
CA ARG A 4 51.81 -7.16 56.20
C ARG A 4 50.60 -7.10 55.24
N LEU A 5 50.54 -7.65 54.02
CA LEU A 5 51.02 -8.90 53.40
C LEU A 5 51.03 -8.68 51.85
N LEU A 6 51.98 -9.26 51.08
CA LEU A 6 51.82 -10.49 50.26
C LEU A 6 50.47 -10.60 49.52
N SER A 7 50.33 -11.06 48.28
CA SER A 7 51.23 -11.59 47.24
C SER A 7 50.35 -12.11 46.09
N LEU A 8 50.91 -12.16 44.88
CA LEU A 8 50.68 -13.19 43.86
C LEU A 8 49.29 -13.33 43.19
N LEU A 9 49.23 -12.81 41.95
CA LEU A 9 49.07 -13.57 40.70
C LEU A 9 48.63 -15.05 40.84
N VAL A 10 47.42 -15.38 40.36
CA VAL A 10 47.08 -16.70 39.77
C VAL A 10 46.01 -16.52 38.68
N ILE A 11 46.40 -16.75 37.42
CA ILE A 11 45.54 -17.25 36.32
C ILE A 11 45.65 -18.78 36.44
N PRO A 12 44.57 -19.61 36.38
CA PRO A 12 44.17 -20.16 35.08
C PRO A 12 42.74 -20.76 34.88
N ILE A 13 42.39 -20.89 33.59
CA ILE A 13 41.68 -22.03 32.93
C ILE A 13 40.16 -22.26 33.18
N LEU A 14 39.41 -22.00 32.10
CA LEU A 14 38.55 -22.95 31.35
C LEU A 14 37.47 -23.74 32.12
N ILE A 15 36.20 -23.38 31.90
CA ILE A 15 35.08 -24.34 31.97
C ILE A 15 34.26 -24.26 30.69
N THR A 16 34.20 -25.42 30.06
CA THR A 16 33.46 -25.88 28.89
C THR A 16 31.96 -25.58 28.92
N SER A 17 31.41 -25.11 27.81
CA SER A 17 30.01 -25.39 27.45
C SER A 17 29.95 -26.08 26.09
N LEU A 18 30.22 -27.39 26.13
CA LEU A 18 29.78 -28.34 25.12
C LEU A 18 28.26 -28.47 25.22
N PHE A 19 27.52 -27.84 24.32
CA PHE A 19 26.16 -28.28 23.96
C PHE A 19 26.13 -28.57 22.46
N SER A 20 26.82 -29.65 22.08
CA SER A 20 26.51 -30.39 20.87
C SER A 20 25.63 -31.56 21.26
N SER A 21 24.32 -31.34 21.30
CA SER A 21 23.33 -32.41 21.39
C SER A 21 23.31 -33.16 20.06
N ALA A 22 24.19 -34.15 19.95
CA ALA A 22 24.04 -35.21 18.98
C ALA A 22 22.74 -35.97 19.27
N THR A 23 21.77 -35.84 18.37
CA THR A 23 20.68 -36.80 18.24
C THR A 23 20.94 -37.59 16.97
N LEU A 24 21.45 -38.81 17.16
CA LEU A 24 21.53 -39.81 16.12
C LEU A 24 20.21 -40.59 16.08
N ALA A 25 19.74 -40.83 14.85
CA ALA A 25 18.85 -41.91 14.42
C ALA A 25 17.35 -41.88 14.80
N LYS A 26 16.52 -41.58 13.78
CA LYS A 26 15.61 -42.60 13.23
C LYS A 26 15.19 -42.28 11.79
N LYS A 27 15.61 -43.16 10.89
CA LYS A 27 15.20 -43.23 9.48
C LYS A 27 13.73 -43.66 9.42
N HIS A 28 12.80 -42.72 9.30
CA HIS A 28 11.41 -43.03 9.00
C HIS A 28 11.23 -43.19 7.49
N LYS A 29 11.12 -44.44 7.02
CA LYS A 29 10.48 -44.73 5.74
C LYS A 29 9.01 -44.31 5.81
N GLY A 30 8.54 -43.67 4.74
CA GLY A 30 7.12 -43.65 4.39
C GLY A 30 6.34 -42.40 4.81
N LYS A 31 6.28 -41.41 3.92
CA LYS A 31 5.01 -40.93 3.33
C LYS A 31 5.36 -39.97 2.19
N LYS A 32 4.99 -40.35 0.96
CA LYS A 32 4.95 -39.43 -0.18
C LYS A 32 4.15 -38.21 0.27
N PHE A 33 4.79 -37.05 0.38
CA PHE A 33 4.07 -35.78 0.40
C PHE A 33 3.33 -35.70 -0.93
N LYS A 34 2.05 -36.10 -0.92
CA LYS A 34 1.12 -35.66 -1.94
C LYS A 34 1.19 -34.14 -1.87
N ASN A 35 1.75 -33.51 -2.90
CA ASN A 35 1.50 -32.13 -3.21
C ASN A 35 -0.01 -31.96 -3.08
N LYS A 36 -0.45 -31.34 -1.98
CA LYS A 36 -1.77 -30.74 -1.91
C LYS A 36 -1.67 -29.62 -2.93
N GLY A 37 -2.00 -29.95 -4.18
CA GLY A 37 -2.27 -28.97 -5.21
C GLY A 37 -3.14 -27.92 -4.54
N HIS A 38 -2.74 -26.66 -4.65
CA HIS A 38 -3.54 -25.54 -4.23
C HIS A 38 -4.93 -25.78 -4.78
N LYS A 39 -5.86 -26.23 -3.91
CA LYS A 39 -7.28 -26.25 -4.25
C LYS A 39 -7.58 -24.80 -4.51
N LYS A 40 -7.69 -24.41 -5.78
CA LYS A 40 -8.38 -23.19 -6.19
C LYS A 40 -9.70 -23.27 -5.45
N LYS A 41 -9.84 -22.50 -4.37
CA LYS A 41 -11.15 -22.24 -3.77
C LYS A 41 -11.94 -21.63 -4.92
N PHE A 42 -12.87 -22.39 -5.47
CA PHE A 42 -13.90 -21.86 -6.34
C PHE A 42 -14.78 -20.99 -5.43
N TYR A 43 -14.35 -19.75 -5.22
CA TYR A 43 -15.22 -18.72 -4.70
C TYR A 43 -16.37 -18.56 -5.70
N SER A 44 -17.59 -18.41 -5.17
CA SER A 44 -18.78 -18.12 -5.97
C SER A 44 -18.49 -16.87 -6.81
N LYS A 45 -18.22 -17.10 -8.10
CA LYS A 45 -17.89 -16.04 -9.07
C LYS A 45 -18.90 -14.90 -8.98
N ASP A 46 -20.17 -15.23 -8.77
CA ASP A 46 -21.27 -14.26 -8.73
C ASP A 46 -21.24 -13.35 -7.51
N LYS A 47 -20.96 -13.86 -6.31
CA LYS A 47 -20.90 -13.02 -5.09
C LYS A 47 -19.73 -12.04 -5.12
N ASP A 48 -18.56 -12.51 -5.55
CA ASP A 48 -17.38 -11.66 -5.63
C ASP A 48 -17.48 -10.64 -6.76
N THR A 49 -18.05 -11.02 -7.91
CA THR A 49 -18.28 -10.10 -9.04
C THR A 49 -19.24 -9.00 -8.63
N LYS A 50 -20.38 -9.35 -8.01
CA LYS A 50 -21.32 -8.35 -7.49
C LYS A 50 -20.65 -7.42 -6.48
N PHE A 51 -19.85 -7.97 -5.57
CA PHE A 51 -19.11 -7.16 -4.61
C PHE A 51 -18.17 -6.14 -5.30
N LEU A 52 -17.44 -6.54 -6.34
CA LEU A 52 -16.57 -5.64 -7.09
C LEU A 52 -17.37 -4.59 -7.87
N THR A 53 -18.44 -4.98 -8.54
CA THR A 53 -19.33 -4.05 -9.28
C THR A 53 -19.93 -3.00 -8.34
N ASP A 54 -20.44 -3.41 -7.18
CA ASP A 54 -21.07 -2.50 -6.22
C ASP A 54 -20.07 -1.48 -5.66
N ASN A 55 -18.88 -1.93 -5.24
CA ASN A 55 -17.92 -1.07 -4.53
C ASN A 55 -17.10 -0.18 -5.47
N PHE A 56 -16.82 -0.63 -6.69
CA PHE A 56 -15.92 0.05 -7.62
C PHE A 56 -16.64 0.59 -8.88
N LYS A 57 -17.95 0.32 -9.01
CA LYS A 57 -18.77 0.69 -10.18
C LYS A 57 -18.18 0.16 -11.50
N VAL A 58 -17.64 -1.06 -11.46
CA VAL A 58 -17.02 -1.71 -12.62
C VAL A 58 -18.01 -2.70 -13.24
N GLU A 59 -18.18 -2.60 -14.55
CA GLU A 59 -19.01 -3.51 -15.34
C GLU A 59 -18.51 -4.96 -15.26
N GLN A 60 -19.44 -5.90 -15.24
CA GLN A 60 -19.14 -7.34 -15.15
C GLN A 60 -18.20 -7.82 -16.26
N GLU A 61 -18.37 -7.32 -17.49
CA GLU A 61 -17.53 -7.70 -18.62
C GLU A 61 -16.05 -7.37 -18.39
N LYS A 62 -15.77 -6.20 -17.78
CA LYS A 62 -14.41 -5.80 -17.40
C LYS A 62 -13.87 -6.74 -16.33
N ILE A 63 -14.65 -7.06 -15.29
CA ILE A 63 -14.26 -8.01 -14.22
C ILE A 63 -13.90 -9.37 -14.82
N ASP A 64 -14.72 -9.87 -15.74
CA ASP A 64 -14.47 -11.13 -16.46
C ASP A 64 -13.19 -11.08 -17.29
N TYR A 65 -12.90 -9.95 -17.95
CA TYR A 65 -11.64 -9.74 -18.62
C TYR A 65 -10.43 -9.80 -17.67
N PHE A 66 -10.45 -9.09 -16.53
CA PHE A 66 -9.37 -9.18 -15.53
C PHE A 66 -9.22 -10.59 -14.97
N SER A 67 -10.32 -11.32 -14.80
CA SER A 67 -10.31 -12.70 -14.31
C SER A 67 -9.60 -13.64 -15.29
N ARG A 68 -9.87 -13.48 -16.60
CA ARG A 68 -9.18 -14.23 -17.67
C ARG A 68 -7.67 -13.96 -17.71
N LEU A 69 -7.24 -12.76 -17.31
CA LEU A 69 -5.82 -12.40 -17.16
C LEU A 69 -5.17 -12.93 -15.87
N GLY A 70 -5.92 -13.65 -15.05
CA GLY A 70 -5.40 -14.34 -13.87
C GLY A 70 -5.32 -13.46 -12.61
N LEU A 71 -6.10 -12.38 -12.53
CA LEU A 71 -6.30 -11.64 -11.29
C LEU A 71 -7.43 -12.28 -10.46
N SER A 72 -7.20 -12.48 -9.16
CA SER A 72 -8.27 -12.87 -8.23
C SER A 72 -9.13 -11.68 -7.81
N SER A 73 -10.31 -11.91 -7.24
CA SER A 73 -11.17 -10.84 -6.71
C SER A 73 -10.46 -9.95 -5.69
N GLU A 74 -9.60 -10.54 -4.86
CA GLU A 74 -8.78 -9.85 -3.87
C GLU A 74 -7.75 -8.94 -4.56
N GLU A 75 -7.04 -9.47 -5.56
CA GLU A 75 -6.07 -8.70 -6.35
C GLU A 75 -6.76 -7.57 -7.11
N MET A 76 -7.90 -7.83 -7.75
CA MET A 76 -8.69 -6.82 -8.45
C MET A 76 -9.14 -5.70 -7.52
N SER A 77 -9.60 -6.02 -6.30
CA SER A 77 -10.05 -5.01 -5.34
C SER A 77 -8.93 -4.03 -4.99
N LEU A 78 -7.70 -4.53 -4.82
CA LEU A 78 -6.55 -3.71 -4.51
C LEU A 78 -6.10 -2.89 -5.74
N VAL A 79 -6.14 -3.49 -6.93
CA VAL A 79 -5.86 -2.79 -8.19
C VAL A 79 -6.83 -1.63 -8.40
N PHE A 80 -8.14 -1.90 -8.31
CA PHE A 80 -9.17 -0.88 -8.45
C PHE A 80 -9.03 0.24 -7.43
N TYR A 81 -8.69 -0.09 -6.18
CA TYR A 81 -8.38 0.89 -5.16
C TYR A 81 -7.20 1.80 -5.55
N LEU A 82 -6.09 1.23 -6.03
CA LEU A 82 -4.91 1.99 -6.45
C LEU A 82 -5.21 2.96 -7.61
N TYR A 83 -6.00 2.53 -8.59
CA TYR A 83 -6.43 3.40 -9.70
C TYR A 83 -7.42 4.48 -9.24
N SER A 84 -8.33 4.15 -8.34
CA SER A 84 -9.26 5.13 -7.75
C SER A 84 -8.51 6.21 -6.96
N ALA A 85 -7.57 5.80 -6.10
CA ALA A 85 -6.79 6.70 -5.25
C ALA A 85 -5.80 7.60 -6.03
N SER A 86 -5.37 7.15 -7.21
CA SER A 86 -4.47 7.92 -8.09
C SER A 86 -5.20 8.67 -9.20
N ASN A 87 -6.51 8.44 -9.36
CA ASN A 87 -7.33 8.98 -10.45
C ASN A 87 -6.71 8.74 -11.83
N ARG A 88 -6.18 7.53 -12.05
CA ARG A 88 -5.58 7.10 -13.32
C ARG A 88 -6.54 6.18 -14.07
N PRO A 89 -6.60 6.26 -15.40
CA PRO A 89 -7.33 5.27 -16.20
C PRO A 89 -6.57 3.93 -16.21
N ILE A 90 -7.32 2.82 -16.21
CA ILE A 90 -6.81 1.48 -16.46
C ILE A 90 -6.81 1.23 -17.96
N THR A 91 -5.63 1.02 -18.56
CA THR A 91 -5.48 0.64 -19.98
C THR A 91 -4.97 -0.79 -20.12
N LYS A 92 -5.00 -1.38 -21.33
CA LYS A 92 -4.47 -2.72 -21.58
C LYS A 92 -3.00 -2.88 -21.13
N SER A 93 -2.14 -1.89 -21.42
CA SER A 93 -0.72 -1.91 -21.03
C SER A 93 -0.50 -1.82 -19.52
N GLU A 94 -1.34 -1.03 -18.85
CA GLU A 94 -1.35 -0.87 -17.40
C GLU A 94 -1.68 -2.22 -16.72
N ILE A 95 -2.65 -2.98 -17.24
CA ILE A 95 -2.98 -4.30 -16.71
C ILE A 95 -1.85 -5.30 -16.90
N SER A 96 -1.25 -5.36 -18.10
CA SER A 96 -0.13 -6.27 -18.33
C SER A 96 1.03 -6.00 -17.36
N PHE A 97 1.29 -4.72 -17.05
CA PHE A 97 2.28 -4.33 -16.05
C PHE A 97 1.89 -4.79 -14.64
N ILE A 98 0.63 -4.60 -14.22
CA ILE A 98 0.13 -5.08 -12.93
C ILE A 98 0.31 -6.59 -12.82
N VAL A 99 -0.17 -7.36 -13.81
CA VAL A 99 -0.09 -8.83 -13.81
C VAL A 99 1.36 -9.31 -13.71
N LYS A 100 2.29 -8.66 -14.40
CA LYS A 100 3.73 -8.98 -14.34
C LYS A 100 4.38 -8.66 -12.99
N ASN A 101 3.85 -7.69 -12.23
CA ASN A 101 4.46 -7.18 -11.00
C ASN A 101 3.64 -7.48 -9.74
N LYS A 102 2.54 -8.23 -9.82
CA LYS A 102 1.63 -8.53 -8.71
C LYS A 102 2.24 -9.32 -7.54
N ALA A 103 3.48 -9.78 -7.68
CA ALA A 103 4.25 -10.35 -6.56
C ALA A 103 4.79 -9.26 -5.61
N ASP A 104 4.91 -8.01 -6.05
CA ASP A 104 5.43 -6.88 -5.26
C ASP A 104 4.43 -5.72 -5.22
N TRP A 105 3.41 -5.87 -4.36
CA TRP A 105 2.39 -4.85 -4.13
C TRP A 105 2.94 -3.55 -3.56
N SER A 106 4.08 -3.59 -2.88
CA SER A 106 4.70 -2.38 -2.33
C SER A 106 5.23 -1.50 -3.45
N LYS A 107 5.91 -2.10 -4.44
CA LYS A 107 6.36 -1.40 -5.64
C LYS A 107 5.18 -0.85 -6.46
N LEU A 108 4.09 -1.61 -6.56
CA LEU A 108 2.87 -1.12 -7.22
C LEU A 108 2.27 0.07 -6.48
N ALA A 109 2.12 0.04 -5.15
CA ALA A 109 1.60 1.18 -4.39
C ALA A 109 2.44 2.45 -4.62
N TRP A 110 3.76 2.32 -4.65
CA TRP A 110 4.67 3.43 -4.94
C TRP A 110 4.47 4.00 -6.35
N TYR A 111 4.22 3.14 -7.34
CA TYR A 111 3.93 3.56 -8.71
C TYR A 111 2.68 4.44 -8.81
N PHE A 112 1.72 4.26 -7.89
CA PHE A 112 0.50 5.06 -7.79
C PHE A 112 0.61 6.25 -6.83
N GLY A 113 1.75 6.44 -6.17
CA GLY A 113 1.92 7.48 -5.17
C GLY A 113 1.14 7.22 -3.87
N VAL A 114 0.88 5.96 -3.55
CA VAL A 114 0.10 5.51 -2.37
C VAL A 114 1.06 4.84 -1.37
N PRO A 115 0.87 4.98 -0.05
CA PRO A 115 1.71 4.27 0.90
C PRO A 115 1.44 2.75 0.83
N PRO A 116 2.47 1.88 0.86
CA PRO A 116 2.30 0.43 0.85
C PRO A 116 1.80 -0.15 2.19
N ILE A 117 0.87 0.51 2.86
CA ILE A 117 0.23 0.04 4.09
C ILE A 117 -1.30 0.18 4.06
N ILE A 118 -1.98 -0.76 4.70
CA ILE A 118 -3.42 -0.74 4.97
C ILE A 118 -3.57 -0.32 6.43
N LEU A 119 -4.34 0.73 6.72
CA LEU A 119 -4.51 1.23 8.09
C LEU A 119 -5.36 0.25 8.90
N GLU A 120 -5.05 0.07 10.18
CA GLU A 120 -5.84 -0.83 11.04
C GLU A 120 -7.28 -0.34 11.25
N ASP A 121 -7.48 0.98 11.23
CA ASP A 121 -8.77 1.64 11.45
C ASP A 121 -9.61 1.82 10.16
N GLY A 122 -9.14 1.30 9.02
CA GLY A 122 -9.92 1.27 7.79
C GLY A 122 -9.12 1.49 6.50
N ILE A 123 -9.86 1.66 5.40
CA ILE A 123 -9.26 1.92 4.10
C ILE A 123 -8.98 3.41 3.96
N LEU A 124 -7.73 3.74 3.64
CA LEU A 124 -7.30 5.12 3.40
C LEU A 124 -8.09 5.71 2.23
N ARG A 125 -8.81 6.80 2.50
CA ARG A 125 -9.54 7.58 1.50
C ARG A 125 -9.25 9.04 1.75
N PHE A 126 -8.68 9.71 0.75
CA PHE A 126 -8.49 11.14 0.82
C PHE A 126 -9.84 11.85 0.65
N LYS A 127 -10.06 12.91 1.42
CA LYS A 127 -11.34 13.64 1.49
C LYS A 127 -11.45 14.75 0.44
N HIS A 128 -10.32 15.27 -0.04
CA HIS A 128 -10.32 16.26 -1.11
C HIS A 128 -10.75 15.68 -2.46
N SER A 129 -11.18 16.54 -3.38
CA SER A 129 -11.47 16.15 -4.76
C SER A 129 -10.19 15.73 -5.49
N SER A 130 -10.26 14.62 -6.20
CA SER A 130 -9.14 14.14 -7.03
C SER A 130 -8.99 15.01 -8.29
N HIS A 131 -7.75 15.15 -8.74
CA HIS A 131 -7.42 15.69 -10.06
C HIS A 131 -6.49 14.73 -10.78
N SER A 132 -6.39 14.84 -12.10
CA SER A 132 -5.45 14.02 -12.88
C SER A 132 -4.02 14.42 -12.51
N ARG A 133 -3.23 13.46 -12.01
CA ARG A 133 -1.80 13.65 -11.74
C ARG A 133 -0.95 13.24 -12.95
N LEU A 134 0.24 13.83 -13.08
CA LEU A 134 1.34 13.25 -13.82
C LEU A 134 1.63 11.89 -13.22
N SER A 135 1.73 10.89 -14.10
CA SER A 135 2.00 9.53 -13.72
C SER A 135 3.43 9.13 -14.03
N LEU A 136 3.93 8.15 -13.27
CA LEU A 136 5.12 7.43 -13.70
C LEU A 136 4.80 6.61 -14.95
N PRO A 137 5.68 6.61 -15.97
CA PRO A 137 5.61 5.67 -17.05
C PRO A 137 5.83 4.25 -16.54
N LEU A 138 5.13 3.29 -17.16
CA LEU A 138 5.19 1.88 -16.80
C LEU A 138 6.64 1.37 -16.71
N GLY A 139 6.96 0.76 -15.58
CA GLY A 139 8.24 0.09 -15.35
C GLY A 139 9.49 0.99 -15.26
N ARG A 140 9.36 2.32 -15.25
CA ARG A 140 10.52 3.22 -15.12
C ARG A 140 10.82 3.54 -13.66
N GLU A 141 12.01 3.12 -13.21
CA GLU A 141 12.51 3.40 -11.84
C GLU A 141 13.19 4.77 -11.70
N ASN A 142 13.73 5.29 -12.81
CA ASN A 142 14.34 6.60 -12.87
C ASN A 142 13.59 7.43 -13.91
N TYR A 143 12.88 8.45 -13.44
CA TYR A 143 12.07 9.30 -14.29
C TYR A 143 11.87 10.65 -13.62
N SER A 144 11.98 11.73 -14.38
CA SER A 144 11.58 13.05 -13.93
C SER A 144 10.84 13.73 -15.06
N ARG A 145 9.70 14.32 -14.75
CA ARG A 145 8.96 15.17 -15.68
C ARG A 145 8.38 16.35 -14.94
N GLU A 146 8.38 17.46 -15.63
CA GLU A 146 7.79 18.71 -15.16
C GLU A 146 6.85 19.24 -16.22
N ARG A 147 5.72 19.78 -15.78
CA ARG A 147 4.71 20.46 -16.58
C ARG A 147 4.51 21.84 -15.96
N ARG A 148 4.74 22.88 -16.76
CA ARG A 148 4.53 24.29 -16.37
C ARG A 148 3.44 24.89 -17.24
N GLY A 149 2.69 25.82 -16.68
CA GLY A 149 1.61 26.51 -17.39
C GLY A 149 0.59 27.10 -16.42
N ARG A 150 -0.70 26.85 -16.66
CA ARG A 150 -1.78 27.26 -15.74
C ARG A 150 -1.57 26.75 -14.31
N PHE A 151 -0.99 25.57 -14.19
CA PHE A 151 -0.53 24.95 -12.97
C PHE A 151 0.89 24.42 -13.16
N ASN A 152 1.62 24.27 -12.07
CA ASN A 152 2.94 23.66 -12.04
C ASN A 152 2.82 22.27 -11.44
N GLU A 153 3.45 21.30 -12.10
CA GLU A 153 3.40 19.93 -11.66
C GLU A 153 4.71 19.23 -11.97
N LYS A 154 5.23 18.49 -11.00
CA LYS A 154 6.49 17.78 -11.11
C LYS A 154 6.37 16.41 -10.50
N ILE A 155 6.90 15.42 -11.20
CA ILE A 155 7.08 14.07 -10.71
C ILE A 155 8.54 13.66 -10.87
N SER A 156 9.10 13.04 -9.85
CA SER A 156 10.46 12.53 -9.85
C SER A 156 10.50 11.20 -9.11
N SER A 157 10.89 10.14 -9.81
CA SER A 157 11.21 8.84 -9.24
C SER A 157 12.69 8.54 -9.45
N LYS A 158 13.35 8.14 -8.38
CA LYS A 158 14.70 7.59 -8.34
C LYS A 158 14.66 6.31 -7.51
N LYS A 159 15.74 5.54 -7.51
CA LYS A 159 15.90 4.39 -6.61
C LYS A 159 15.53 4.76 -5.16
N ASN A 160 14.51 4.10 -4.61
CA ASN A 160 13.98 4.30 -3.25
C ASN A 160 13.39 5.69 -2.93
N LYS A 161 13.06 6.50 -3.95
CA LYS A 161 12.51 7.83 -3.75
C LYS A 161 11.47 8.17 -4.81
N TYR A 162 10.30 8.61 -4.37
CA TYR A 162 9.25 9.17 -5.20
C TYR A 162 8.89 10.55 -4.66
N GLU A 163 8.84 11.54 -5.53
CA GLU A 163 8.35 12.88 -5.21
C GLU A 163 7.36 13.32 -6.27
N TYR A 164 6.24 13.86 -5.82
CA TYR A 164 5.26 14.52 -6.66
C TYR A 164 4.87 15.84 -5.99
N THR A 165 4.77 16.89 -6.80
CA THR A 165 4.31 18.20 -6.37
C THR A 165 3.37 18.77 -7.41
N TYR A 166 2.29 19.39 -6.95
CA TYR A 166 1.34 20.12 -7.78
C TYR A 166 1.01 21.46 -7.12
N GLU A 167 0.96 22.51 -7.91
CA GLU A 167 0.58 23.86 -7.48
C GLU A 167 -0.29 24.51 -8.56
N ASP A 168 -1.51 24.88 -8.20
CA ASP A 168 -2.36 25.76 -8.99
C ASP A 168 -2.63 27.03 -8.20
N LYS A 169 -1.98 28.13 -8.61
CA LYS A 169 -2.11 29.44 -7.95
C LYS A 169 -3.51 30.03 -8.11
N ARG A 170 -4.21 29.74 -9.21
CA ARG A 170 -5.56 30.29 -9.48
C ARG A 170 -6.61 29.60 -8.62
N LEU A 171 -6.45 28.29 -8.39
CA LEU A 171 -7.33 27.54 -7.51
C LEU A 171 -6.86 27.50 -6.05
N ALA A 172 -5.69 28.09 -5.78
CA ALA A 172 -4.98 28.05 -4.50
C ALA A 172 -4.82 26.62 -3.95
N ILE A 173 -4.47 25.69 -4.83
CA ILE A 173 -4.25 24.27 -4.53
C ILE A 173 -2.76 23.99 -4.46
N GLN A 174 -2.34 23.27 -3.42
CA GLN A 174 -1.01 22.69 -3.28
C GLN A 174 -1.13 21.23 -2.88
N GLU A 175 -0.42 20.36 -3.58
CA GLU A 175 -0.33 18.93 -3.25
C GLU A 175 1.13 18.49 -3.28
N LYS A 176 1.55 17.69 -2.30
CA LYS A 176 2.87 17.06 -2.25
C LYS A 176 2.73 15.62 -1.78
N ILE A 177 3.36 14.71 -2.51
CA ILE A 177 3.61 13.32 -2.10
C ILE A 177 5.12 13.10 -2.08
N GLU A 178 5.62 12.50 -1.00
CA GLU A 178 7.00 12.10 -0.85
C GLU A 178 7.05 10.68 -0.28
N ILE A 179 7.64 9.76 -1.04
CA ILE A 179 7.86 8.38 -0.59
C ILE A 179 9.36 8.14 -0.56
N LYS A 180 9.85 7.71 0.60
CA LYS A 180 11.23 7.31 0.85
C LYS A 180 11.22 5.94 1.50
N LYS A 181 12.38 5.28 1.52
CA LYS A 181 12.56 3.96 2.16
C LYS A 181 11.98 3.89 3.59
N ASN A 182 12.06 4.97 4.36
CA ASN A 182 11.66 5.01 5.77
C ASN A 182 10.39 5.83 6.05
N LYS A 183 9.80 6.51 5.05
CA LYS A 183 8.59 7.30 5.28
C LYS A 183 7.74 7.50 4.03
N TYR A 184 6.47 7.75 4.26
CA TYR A 184 5.55 8.36 3.31
C TYR A 184 5.03 9.66 3.91
N GLU A 185 5.01 10.72 3.12
CA GLU A 185 4.38 11.99 3.46
C GLU A 185 3.47 12.42 2.32
N TYR A 186 2.26 12.82 2.69
CA TYR A 186 1.30 13.43 1.81
C TYR A 186 0.77 14.69 2.48
N LYS A 187 0.64 15.75 1.68
CA LYS A 187 0.07 17.03 2.10
C LYS A 187 -0.76 17.57 0.95
N TYR A 188 -1.97 17.99 1.26
CA TYR A 188 -2.85 18.73 0.36
C TYR A 188 -3.41 19.94 1.09
N GLU A 189 -3.48 21.05 0.37
CA GLU A 189 -4.07 22.29 0.84
C GLU A 189 -4.85 22.92 -0.30
N ASN A 190 -6.10 23.30 -0.04
CA ASN A 190 -6.88 24.17 -0.91
C ASN A 190 -7.34 25.36 -0.08
N LYS A 191 -6.71 26.52 -0.28
CA LYS A 191 -6.98 27.71 0.53
C LYS A 191 -8.36 28.29 0.27
N HIS A 192 -8.85 28.23 -0.97
CA HIS A 192 -10.18 28.74 -1.33
C HIS A 192 -11.30 27.93 -0.65
N LEU A 193 -11.13 26.61 -0.56
CA LEU A 193 -12.07 25.71 0.11
C LEU A 193 -11.77 25.54 1.61
N GLY A 194 -10.69 26.13 2.11
CA GLY A 194 -10.26 25.99 3.51
C GLY A 194 -9.91 24.55 3.90
N ILE A 195 -9.47 23.72 2.95
CA ILE A 195 -9.16 22.29 3.17
C ILE A 195 -7.67 22.11 3.44
N ILE A 196 -7.33 21.37 4.48
CA ILE A 196 -5.99 20.88 4.77
C ILE A 196 -6.08 19.39 5.04
N GLU A 197 -5.27 18.60 4.33
CA GLU A 197 -5.23 17.15 4.48
C GLU A 197 -3.79 16.66 4.51
N ARG A 198 -3.45 15.78 5.45
CA ARG A 198 -2.09 15.29 5.67
C ARG A 198 -2.11 13.83 6.06
N LEU A 199 -1.16 13.08 5.53
CA LEU A 199 -0.87 11.71 5.96
C LEU A 199 0.63 11.54 6.07
N GLU A 200 1.09 11.11 7.24
CA GLU A 200 2.46 10.68 7.46
C GLU A 200 2.46 9.20 7.84
N VAL A 201 3.39 8.43 7.26
CA VAL A 201 3.65 7.04 7.64
C VAL A 201 5.13 6.87 7.87
N LYS A 202 5.51 6.29 9.01
CA LYS A 202 6.90 5.98 9.38
C LYS A 202 7.13 4.48 9.29
N TYR A 203 8.05 4.07 8.42
CA TYR A 203 8.53 2.69 8.28
C TYR A 203 9.77 2.46 9.17
N PRO A 204 10.05 1.23 9.65
CA PRO A 204 9.33 -0.03 9.40
C PRO A 204 8.18 -0.28 10.39
N ALA A 205 7.99 0.57 11.40
CA ALA A 205 6.97 0.38 12.43
C ALA A 205 5.52 0.57 11.92
N ASN A 206 5.35 0.97 10.66
CA ASN A 206 4.07 1.27 10.00
C ASN A 206 3.17 2.19 10.83
N LYS A 207 3.76 3.12 11.59
CA LYS A 207 2.99 4.09 12.37
C LYS A 207 2.49 5.17 11.41
N TYR A 208 1.22 5.52 11.51
CA TYR A 208 0.65 6.59 10.70
C TYR A 208 0.00 7.67 11.54
N GLU A 209 -0.04 8.87 10.98
CA GLU A 209 -0.80 10.01 11.47
C GLU A 209 -1.55 10.62 10.28
N TYR A 210 -2.88 10.68 10.40
CA TYR A 210 -3.76 11.29 9.42
C TYR A 210 -4.48 12.49 10.03
N PHE A 211 -4.53 13.57 9.28
CA PHE A 211 -5.20 14.80 9.67
C PHE A 211 -5.98 15.35 8.49
N TYR A 212 -7.23 15.71 8.73
CA TYR A 212 -8.07 16.47 7.80
C TYR A 212 -8.77 17.58 8.55
N TYR A 213 -8.86 18.73 7.90
CA TYR A 213 -9.63 19.87 8.38
C TYR A 213 -10.24 20.63 7.21
N ASN A 214 -11.52 20.95 7.33
CA ASN A 214 -12.22 21.85 6.43
C ASN A 214 -12.77 23.03 7.22
N ARG A 215 -12.21 24.22 6.98
CA ARG A 215 -12.61 25.45 7.68
C ARG A 215 -14.06 25.83 7.42
N ASN A 216 -14.56 25.59 6.21
CA ASN A 216 -15.89 26.03 5.78
C ASN A 216 -16.99 25.17 6.42
N THR A 217 -16.73 23.88 6.67
CA THR A 217 -17.69 22.98 7.32
C THR A 217 -17.42 22.76 8.81
N GLY A 218 -16.23 23.12 9.30
CA GLY A 218 -15.77 22.80 10.65
C GLY A 218 -15.37 21.33 10.85
N GLU A 219 -15.48 20.48 9.83
CA GLU A 219 -15.13 19.06 9.92
C GLU A 219 -13.63 18.90 10.21
N ARG A 220 -13.31 18.14 11.27
CA ARG A 220 -11.95 17.85 11.68
C ARG A 220 -11.81 16.36 12.00
N ILE A 221 -10.81 15.73 11.39
CA ILE A 221 -10.46 14.33 11.63
C ILE A 221 -8.99 14.27 12.02
N LYS A 222 -8.69 13.60 13.13
CA LYS A 222 -7.33 13.26 13.53
C LYS A 222 -7.29 11.79 13.91
N LYS A 223 -6.43 11.02 13.24
CA LYS A 223 -6.27 9.59 13.46
C LYS A 223 -4.79 9.27 13.56
N SER A 224 -4.45 8.33 14.42
CA SER A 224 -3.11 7.78 14.51
C SER A 224 -3.20 6.33 14.92
N GLY A 225 -2.24 5.53 14.47
CA GLY A 225 -2.26 4.10 14.73
C GLY A 225 -1.15 3.38 14.00
N ARG A 226 -1.39 2.09 13.73
CA ARG A 226 -0.50 1.26 12.93
C ARG A 226 -1.21 0.81 11.65
N GLY A 227 -0.40 0.48 10.65
CA GLY A 227 -0.85 -0.18 9.44
C GLY A 227 -0.19 -1.54 9.26
N LYS A 228 -0.83 -2.38 8.45
CA LYS A 228 -0.25 -3.62 7.96
C LYS A 228 0.31 -3.43 6.56
N PRO A 229 1.36 -4.16 6.16
CA PRO A 229 1.83 -4.13 4.78
C PRO A 229 0.72 -4.42 3.78
N PHE A 230 0.83 -3.85 2.58
CA PHE A 230 -0.11 -4.09 1.48
C PHE A 230 -0.23 -5.59 1.17
N ASN A 231 -1.44 -6.11 1.28
CA ASN A 231 -1.78 -7.50 1.01
C ASN A 231 -3.21 -7.57 0.44
N PRO A 232 -3.43 -8.14 -0.75
CA PRO A 232 -4.75 -8.19 -1.38
C PRO A 232 -5.82 -8.85 -0.51
N SER A 233 -5.51 -9.97 0.13
CA SER A 233 -6.47 -10.71 0.95
C SER A 233 -6.88 -9.90 2.18
N TYR A 234 -5.92 -9.25 2.85
CA TYR A 234 -6.22 -8.38 4.00
C TYR A 234 -6.98 -7.11 3.59
N PHE A 235 -6.64 -6.51 2.44
CA PHE A 235 -7.39 -5.37 1.92
C PHE A 235 -8.84 -5.74 1.62
N TYR A 236 -9.04 -6.87 0.94
CA TYR A 236 -10.35 -7.36 0.57
C TYR A 236 -11.23 -7.67 1.78
N SER A 237 -10.66 -8.28 2.84
CA SER A 237 -11.40 -8.50 4.09
C SER A 237 -11.78 -7.19 4.76
N LYS A 238 -10.84 -6.22 4.83
CA LYS A 238 -11.12 -4.88 5.38
C LYS A 238 -12.20 -4.14 4.60
N LEU A 239 -12.22 -4.27 3.28
CA LEU A 239 -13.25 -3.66 2.45
C LEU A 239 -14.63 -4.28 2.72
N LYS A 240 -14.70 -5.59 2.95
CA LYS A 240 -15.94 -6.26 3.36
C LYS A 240 -16.42 -5.79 4.74
N GLU A 241 -15.53 -5.77 5.73
CA GLU A 241 -15.82 -5.27 7.09
C GLU A 241 -16.36 -3.84 7.03
N GLU A 242 -15.71 -2.93 6.30
CA GLU A 242 -16.20 -1.53 6.22
C GLU A 242 -17.58 -1.41 5.56
N LYS A 243 -17.91 -2.26 4.57
CA LYS A 243 -19.22 -2.27 3.92
C LYS A 243 -20.33 -2.75 4.86
N GLU A 244 -20.02 -3.71 5.73
CA GLU A 244 -20.97 -4.27 6.69
C GLU A 244 -21.18 -3.35 7.90
N GLU A 245 -20.14 -2.67 8.39
CA GLU A 245 -20.21 -1.86 9.63
C GLU A 245 -20.77 -0.45 9.44
N LYS A 246 -20.53 0.20 8.29
CA LYS A 246 -20.75 1.65 8.15
C LYS A 246 -22.05 2.04 7.46
N ASP A 247 -22.86 1.10 6.99
CA ASP A 247 -24.11 1.31 6.22
C ASP A 247 -24.02 2.42 5.15
N ASN A 248 -22.79 2.66 4.69
CA ASN A 248 -22.42 3.72 3.80
C ASN A 248 -22.06 3.06 2.47
N ASN A 249 -22.59 3.62 1.38
CA ASN A 249 -22.16 3.27 0.03
C ASN A 249 -20.70 3.71 -0.17
N ILE A 250 -19.76 2.88 0.27
CA ILE A 250 -18.33 3.05 -0.03
C ILE A 250 -18.17 2.81 -1.53
N ASN A 251 -18.14 3.92 -2.27
CA ASN A 251 -18.02 3.90 -3.70
C ASN A 251 -16.65 4.46 -4.10
N PHE A 252 -15.81 3.58 -4.61
CA PHE A 252 -14.63 3.97 -5.37
C PHE A 252 -15.04 4.19 -6.82
N SER A 253 -14.54 5.25 -7.43
CA SER A 253 -14.69 5.45 -8.87
C SER A 253 -13.42 4.99 -9.56
N VAL A 254 -13.56 4.14 -10.58
CA VAL A 254 -12.45 3.62 -11.39
C VAL A 254 -12.74 3.94 -12.84
N ASN A 255 -11.79 4.56 -13.52
CA ASN A 255 -11.87 4.79 -14.95
C ASN A 255 -11.16 3.64 -15.70
N ILE A 256 -11.87 2.93 -16.57
CA ILE A 256 -11.33 1.81 -17.34
C ILE A 256 -11.45 2.14 -18.83
N ASP A 257 -10.30 2.35 -19.46
CA ASP A 257 -10.18 2.73 -20.86
C ASP A 257 -9.69 1.52 -21.67
N ILE A 258 -10.62 0.57 -21.85
CA ILE A 258 -10.38 -0.71 -22.52
C ILE A 258 -11.61 -1.05 -23.35
N GLU A 259 -11.45 -1.07 -24.67
CA GLU A 259 -12.40 -1.71 -25.57
C GLU A 259 -12.20 -3.23 -25.53
N LEU A 260 -13.30 -3.95 -25.23
CA LEU A 260 -13.35 -5.41 -25.09
C LEU A 260 -13.96 -6.07 -26.32
#